data_AF-A0A8C0H7C3-F1
#
_entry.id   AF-A0A8C0H7C3-F1
#
_cell.length_a   1.000
_cell.length_b   1.000
_cell.length_c   1.000
_cell.angle_alpha   90.00
_cell.angle_beta   90.00
_cell.angle_gamma   90.00
#
_symmetry.space_group_name_H-M   'P 1'
#
loop_
_entity.id
_entity.type
_entity.pdbx_description
1 polymer ?
#
loop_
_entity_poly.entity_id
_entity_poly.type
_entity_poly.pdbx_seq_one_letter_code
_entity_poly.pdbx_strand_id
1 'polypeptide(L)'
;MLSPLYTSSSLPLLTPPPALPQLLLLHKSLSPQSGHSVSPFPSLTLTGALLRARATSRVLPGAPVQGLVGSDSPLPPSGLHSRRVFHTVVSEPGPGLPWYSRVGYVDDQVIFNYTSESQRVEPRSVWMAQNEDPEFWDFQNFWAQRWQAWFNASLNTLRELYNQSEGFHIIQMITGCDLREDNTTWGFYQDSYDGRDFLTFHKETMTWVAADIGAQITKRRWDAEIGDYQHWKRYLEERCIPWLRSSLEYGKETLQRKGKMGDKPHPGGHYKVSDRSSHDRLTTLSCKVSGFYPRDITVTWLKNGESRQQETYSEGILPSGDGTYQTWVTMEIDPKIKRFMRID
;
A
#
# COMPACT_ATOMS: atom_id res chain seq x y z
N MET A 1 -58.82 1.21 5.42
CA MET A 1 -57.67 0.68 6.19
C MET A 1 -56.68 0.12 5.18
N LEU A 2 -55.46 0.64 5.14
CA LEU A 2 -54.36 0.11 4.32
C LEU A 2 -53.18 -0.09 5.25
N SER A 3 -52.62 -1.31 5.25
CA SER A 3 -51.51 -1.70 6.12
C SER A 3 -50.20 -1.03 5.66
N PRO A 4 -49.31 -0.64 6.58
CA PRO A 4 -48.07 0.06 6.23
C PRO A 4 -47.04 -0.87 5.58
N LEU A 5 -46.23 -0.26 4.72
CA LEU A 5 -45.15 -0.91 3.96
C LEU A 5 -43.98 -1.33 4.86
N TYR A 6 -43.42 -2.50 4.52
CA TYR A 6 -42.06 -2.99 4.80
C TYR A 6 -41.25 -2.28 5.90
N THR A 7 -41.14 -2.96 7.04
CA THR A 7 -40.18 -2.66 8.09
C THR A 7 -38.74 -2.70 7.60
N SER A 8 -37.98 -1.65 7.92
CA SER A 8 -36.52 -1.56 7.88
C SER A 8 -35.82 -2.86 8.36
N SER A 9 -35.34 -3.67 7.42
CA SER A 9 -34.33 -4.69 7.69
C SER A 9 -32.94 -4.04 7.67
N SER A 10 -32.38 -3.82 8.85
CA SER A 10 -31.09 -3.17 9.07
C SER A 10 -29.91 -3.97 8.49
N LEU A 11 -29.27 -3.44 7.43
CA LEU A 11 -27.96 -3.92 6.98
C LEU A 11 -26.87 -3.48 7.97
N PRO A 12 -26.19 -4.40 8.67
CA PRO A 12 -25.20 -4.05 9.68
C PRO A 12 -23.88 -3.59 9.04
N LEU A 13 -23.18 -2.68 9.73
CA LEU A 13 -21.75 -2.39 9.55
C LEU A 13 -21.31 -1.93 8.14
N LEU A 14 -21.60 -0.68 7.82
CA LEU A 14 -20.84 0.08 6.81
C LEU A 14 -19.93 1.14 7.41
N THR A 15 -19.99 1.46 8.70
CA THR A 15 -19.13 2.50 9.30
C THR A 15 -17.81 1.89 9.75
N PRO A 16 -16.66 2.45 9.33
CA PRO A 16 -15.35 1.87 9.58
C PRO A 16 -15.10 1.79 11.09
N PRO A 17 -14.33 0.81 11.57
CA PRO A 17 -13.91 0.83 12.96
C PRO A 17 -13.19 2.15 13.23
N PRO A 18 -13.62 2.96 14.24
CA PRO A 18 -12.93 4.19 14.56
C PRO A 18 -11.48 3.83 14.89
N ALA A 19 -10.51 4.42 14.20
CA ALA A 19 -9.11 4.00 14.26
C ALA A 19 -8.38 4.21 15.61
N LEU A 20 -9.13 4.59 16.68
CA LEU A 20 -8.81 4.40 18.09
C LEU A 20 -10.09 4.10 18.89
N PRO A 21 -10.07 3.23 19.91
CA PRO A 21 -11.02 3.33 21.02
C PRO A 21 -10.76 4.61 21.82
N GLN A 22 -11.79 5.17 22.46
CA GLN A 22 -11.59 6.11 23.55
C GLN A 22 -11.03 5.34 24.77
N LEU A 23 -9.71 5.20 24.88
CA LEU A 23 -9.13 4.94 26.20
C LEU A 23 -9.25 6.23 27.03
N LEU A 24 -10.25 6.24 27.91
CA LEU A 24 -10.27 7.14 29.06
C LEU A 24 -8.98 6.93 29.87
N LEU A 25 -8.16 7.99 29.96
CA LEU A 25 -7.05 8.07 30.90
C LEU A 25 -7.61 8.05 32.33
N LEU A 26 -7.67 6.86 32.93
CA LEU A 26 -7.87 6.69 34.37
C LEU A 26 -6.59 6.12 35.00
N HIS A 27 -5.81 7.02 35.58
CA HIS A 27 -4.68 6.66 36.43
C HIS A 27 -5.16 6.17 37.80
N LYS A 28 -4.67 4.99 38.22
CA LYS A 28 -4.53 4.52 39.62
C LYS A 28 -5.86 4.37 40.42
N SER A 29 -6.03 3.40 41.32
CA SER A 29 -5.18 2.30 41.80
C SER A 29 -6.04 1.31 42.60
N LEU A 30 -5.68 0.02 42.59
CA LEU A 30 -5.68 -0.94 43.72
C LEU A 30 -5.92 -2.37 43.22
N SER A 31 -4.95 -3.25 43.46
CA SER A 31 -5.09 -4.70 43.48
C SER A 31 -5.10 -5.18 44.94
N PRO A 32 -5.25 -6.48 45.26
CA PRO A 32 -5.91 -7.59 44.54
C PRO A 32 -6.97 -8.28 45.42
N GLN A 33 -7.75 -9.25 44.90
CA GLN A 33 -7.96 -10.56 45.57
C GLN A 33 -8.35 -11.68 44.59
N SER A 34 -7.85 -12.86 44.95
CA SER A 34 -8.00 -14.24 44.43
C SER A 34 -9.32 -14.72 43.82
N GLY A 35 -9.24 -15.74 42.93
CA GLY A 35 -10.39 -16.66 42.74
C GLY A 35 -10.33 -17.67 41.56
N HIS A 36 -9.61 -18.78 41.73
CA HIS A 36 -9.82 -20.09 41.09
C HIS A 36 -9.63 -20.32 39.57
N SER A 37 -8.68 -21.23 39.31
CA SER A 37 -8.52 -22.09 38.13
C SER A 37 -9.76 -22.93 37.79
N VAL A 38 -9.98 -23.25 36.51
CA VAL A 38 -9.94 -24.63 35.96
C VAL A 38 -10.06 -24.61 34.42
N SER A 39 -9.24 -25.43 33.76
CA SER A 39 -9.37 -25.92 32.38
C SER A 39 -9.35 -27.47 32.46
N PRO A 40 -9.80 -28.28 31.46
CA PRO A 40 -9.37 -28.20 30.06
C PRO A 40 -10.40 -28.64 28.98
N PHE A 41 -9.90 -28.78 27.74
CA PHE A 41 -10.51 -29.36 26.53
C PHE A 41 -11.06 -30.80 26.69
N PRO A 42 -11.79 -31.29 25.66
CA PRO A 42 -11.22 -32.40 24.87
C PRO A 42 -11.16 -32.15 23.35
N SER A 43 -10.62 -33.14 22.62
CA SER A 43 -9.96 -33.00 21.30
C SER A 43 -10.71 -33.64 20.10
N LEU A 44 -10.14 -33.46 18.89
CA LEU A 44 -10.53 -34.01 17.57
C LEU A 44 -10.57 -35.57 17.52
N THR A 45 -11.15 -36.29 16.53
CA THR A 45 -10.93 -36.32 15.05
C THR A 45 -12.11 -36.98 14.29
N LEU A 46 -12.57 -36.51 13.11
CA LEU A 46 -12.09 -36.65 11.70
C LEU A 46 -12.41 -37.99 10.98
N THR A 47 -13.06 -37.92 9.81
CA THR A 47 -12.75 -38.76 8.61
C THR A 47 -13.49 -38.24 7.35
N GLY A 48 -12.87 -38.36 6.17
CA GLY A 48 -13.51 -38.02 4.87
C GLY A 48 -12.54 -37.41 3.86
N ALA A 49 -11.81 -38.24 3.11
CA ALA A 49 -10.86 -37.80 2.08
C ALA A 49 -11.30 -38.27 0.69
N LEU A 50 -11.00 -37.48 -0.36
CA LEU A 50 -10.84 -37.94 -1.74
C LEU A 50 -9.97 -36.95 -2.56
N LEU A 51 -9.43 -37.42 -3.69
CA LEU A 51 -8.11 -36.99 -4.19
C LEU A 51 -8.09 -36.00 -5.37
N ARG A 52 -7.07 -35.13 -5.33
CA ARG A 52 -6.18 -34.65 -6.42
C ARG A 52 -6.77 -34.27 -7.80
N ALA A 53 -6.40 -33.05 -8.22
CA ALA A 53 -5.65 -32.86 -9.46
C ALA A 53 -4.43 -31.94 -9.21
N ARG A 54 -3.32 -32.17 -9.93
CA ARG A 54 -2.08 -31.38 -9.83
C ARG A 54 -1.97 -30.48 -11.06
N ALA A 55 -1.88 -29.17 -10.87
CA ALA A 55 -1.38 -28.24 -11.89
C ALA A 55 -0.22 -27.45 -11.29
N THR A 56 1.01 -27.77 -11.70
CA THR A 56 2.20 -27.05 -11.25
C THR A 56 2.44 -25.85 -12.16
N SER A 57 1.96 -24.67 -11.76
CA SER A 57 2.50 -23.40 -12.24
C SER A 57 3.10 -22.66 -11.06
N ARG A 58 4.41 -22.40 -11.10
CA ARG A 58 5.10 -21.57 -10.10
C ARG A 58 4.86 -20.11 -10.43
N VAL A 59 3.79 -19.54 -9.90
CA VAL A 59 3.66 -18.08 -9.78
C VAL A 59 4.40 -17.66 -8.51
N LEU A 60 5.33 -16.71 -8.65
CA LEU A 60 6.06 -16.13 -7.52
C LEU A 60 5.14 -15.13 -6.79
N PRO A 61 4.82 -15.31 -5.49
CA PRO A 61 4.05 -14.34 -4.74
C PRO A 61 4.95 -13.14 -4.41
N GLY A 62 4.54 -11.92 -4.78
CA GLY A 62 5.27 -10.70 -4.43
C GLY A 62 5.17 -9.53 -5.41
N ALA A 63 4.69 -9.73 -6.64
CA ALA A 63 4.39 -8.61 -7.54
C ALA A 63 3.03 -8.00 -7.20
N PRO A 64 2.91 -6.66 -7.03
CA PRO A 64 1.61 -6.02 -6.91
C PRO A 64 0.84 -6.15 -8.23
N VAL A 65 -0.46 -6.44 -8.14
CA VAL A 65 -1.36 -6.35 -9.29
C VAL A 65 -1.41 -4.88 -9.70
N GLN A 66 -0.85 -4.54 -10.86
CA GLN A 66 -0.87 -3.19 -11.41
C GLN A 66 -2.31 -2.84 -11.81
N GLY A 67 -3.03 -2.17 -10.91
CA GLY A 67 -4.42 -1.75 -11.10
C GLY A 67 -4.84 -0.48 -10.37
N LEU A 68 -3.99 0.13 -9.53
CA LEU A 68 -4.29 1.36 -8.78
C LEU A 68 -3.15 2.40 -8.82
N VAL A 69 -2.77 2.84 -10.01
CA VAL A 69 -2.22 4.20 -10.22
C VAL A 69 -2.72 4.68 -11.58
N GLY A 70 -3.66 5.63 -11.59
CA GLY A 70 -3.94 6.41 -12.81
C GLY A 70 -2.68 7.18 -13.20
N SER A 71 -2.30 7.16 -14.48
CA SER A 71 -0.94 7.50 -14.94
C SER A 71 -0.53 8.98 -14.85
N ASP A 72 -1.30 9.82 -14.15
CA ASP A 72 -1.13 11.29 -14.11
C ASP A 72 -1.07 11.86 -12.67
N SER A 73 -0.56 11.09 -11.70
CA SER A 73 -0.11 11.66 -10.42
C SER A 73 1.22 12.40 -10.61
N PRO A 74 1.31 13.73 -10.44
CA PRO A 74 2.58 14.44 -10.54
C PRO A 74 3.56 13.94 -9.47
N LEU A 75 4.81 13.77 -9.88
CA LEU A 75 5.89 13.22 -9.05
C LEU A 75 5.98 13.95 -7.70
N PRO A 76 6.17 13.23 -6.58
CA PRO A 76 6.66 13.81 -5.34
C PRO A 76 7.90 14.68 -5.60
N PRO A 77 7.97 15.92 -5.08
CA PRO A 77 9.22 16.65 -5.06
C PRO A 77 10.27 15.89 -4.25
N SER A 78 11.54 15.96 -4.67
CA SER A 78 12.67 15.63 -3.81
C SER A 78 12.49 16.28 -2.44
N GLY A 79 12.51 15.49 -1.38
CA GLY A 79 12.21 15.98 -0.03
C GLY A 79 10.79 15.70 0.47
N LEU A 80 10.00 14.91 -0.26
CA LEU A 80 8.79 14.27 0.30
C LEU A 80 9.17 12.93 0.94
N HIS A 81 8.87 12.80 2.22
CA HIS A 81 8.76 11.51 2.91
C HIS A 81 7.29 11.14 3.10
N SER A 82 6.98 9.85 3.17
CA SER A 82 5.59 9.40 3.19
C SER A 82 5.39 8.07 3.89
N ARG A 83 4.24 7.92 4.55
CA ARG A 83 3.79 6.67 5.18
C ARG A 83 2.44 6.28 4.61
N ARG A 84 2.33 5.08 4.05
CA ARG A 84 1.09 4.53 3.46
C ARG A 84 0.72 3.22 4.14
N VAL A 85 -0.57 2.99 4.36
CA VAL A 85 -1.13 1.70 4.79
C VAL A 85 -2.22 1.34 3.79
N PHE A 86 -1.98 0.26 3.05
CA PHE A 86 -2.95 -0.32 2.13
C PHE A 86 -3.67 -1.46 2.83
N HIS A 87 -4.98 -1.51 2.68
CA HIS A 87 -5.79 -2.68 2.91
C HIS A 87 -6.33 -3.15 1.55
N THR A 88 -6.33 -4.44 1.29
CA THR A 88 -6.88 -5.03 0.06
C THR A 88 -7.66 -6.28 0.43
N VAL A 89 -8.90 -6.33 -0.07
CA VAL A 89 -9.89 -7.36 0.23
C VAL A 89 -10.41 -7.92 -1.07
N VAL A 90 -10.54 -9.23 -1.20
CA VAL A 90 -11.15 -9.89 -2.38
C VAL A 90 -12.22 -10.89 -1.95
N SER A 91 -13.29 -11.00 -2.74
CA SER A 91 -14.34 -12.01 -2.52
C SER A 91 -13.87 -13.43 -2.84
N GLU A 92 -12.99 -13.58 -3.84
CA GLU A 92 -12.45 -14.86 -4.31
C GLU A 92 -10.93 -14.92 -4.08
N PRO A 93 -10.47 -15.48 -2.94
CA PRO A 93 -9.04 -15.66 -2.68
C PRO A 93 -8.42 -16.76 -3.56
N GLY A 94 -7.10 -16.71 -3.72
CA GLY A 94 -6.37 -17.65 -4.57
C GLY A 94 -4.91 -17.88 -4.15
N PRO A 95 -4.14 -18.69 -4.89
CA PRO A 95 -2.74 -18.95 -4.58
C PRO A 95 -1.90 -17.67 -4.55
N GLY A 96 -1.45 -17.27 -3.36
CA GLY A 96 -0.71 -16.01 -3.16
C GLY A 96 -1.59 -14.75 -3.08
N LEU A 97 -2.91 -14.89 -3.14
CA LEU A 97 -3.89 -13.80 -3.01
C LEU A 97 -4.79 -14.06 -1.78
N PRO A 98 -4.43 -13.55 -0.59
CA PRO A 98 -5.29 -13.62 0.59
C PRO A 98 -6.64 -12.93 0.37
N TRP A 99 -7.69 -13.37 1.06
CA TRP A 99 -8.98 -12.66 1.01
C TRP A 99 -8.89 -11.30 1.69
N TYR A 100 -7.97 -11.13 2.65
CA TYR A 100 -7.63 -9.84 3.25
C TYR A 100 -6.12 -9.69 3.46
N SER A 101 -5.58 -8.55 3.06
CA SER A 101 -4.22 -8.14 3.38
C SER A 101 -4.16 -6.70 3.86
N ARG A 102 -3.20 -6.41 4.74
CA ARG A 102 -2.84 -5.07 5.20
C ARG A 102 -1.33 -4.90 5.12
N VAL A 103 -0.85 -3.89 4.41
CA VAL A 103 0.58 -3.66 4.15
C VAL A 103 0.94 -2.22 4.46
N GLY A 104 1.97 -2.01 5.27
CA GLY A 104 2.51 -0.70 5.61
C GLY A 104 3.77 -0.39 4.81
N TYR A 105 3.89 0.86 4.35
CA TYR A 105 5.02 1.39 3.59
C TYR A 105 5.54 2.69 4.21
N VAL A 106 6.86 2.90 4.12
CA VAL A 106 7.53 4.20 4.30
C VAL A 106 8.49 4.40 3.14
N ASP A 107 8.32 5.49 2.37
CA ASP A 107 9.11 5.80 1.16
C ASP A 107 9.31 4.57 0.23
N ASP A 108 8.20 3.92 -0.08
CA ASP A 108 8.06 2.66 -0.83
C ASP A 108 8.69 1.39 -0.20
N GLN A 109 9.38 1.48 0.93
CA GLN A 109 9.86 0.31 1.68
C GLN A 109 8.74 -0.31 2.51
N VAL A 110 8.52 -1.62 2.36
CA VAL A 110 7.53 -2.36 3.17
C VAL A 110 8.03 -2.47 4.61
N ILE A 111 7.31 -1.85 5.55
CA ILE A 111 7.63 -1.87 6.98
C ILE A 111 7.00 -3.06 7.72
N PHE A 112 5.78 -3.44 7.33
CA PHE A 112 5.08 -4.60 7.88
C PHE A 112 4.04 -5.14 6.89
N ASN A 113 3.60 -6.38 7.08
CA ASN A 113 2.35 -6.86 6.49
C ASN A 113 1.54 -7.72 7.48
N TYR A 114 0.30 -8.02 7.09
CA TYR A 114 -0.64 -8.92 7.76
C TYR A 114 -1.53 -9.53 6.67
N THR A 115 -1.88 -10.81 6.77
CA THR A 115 -2.86 -11.45 5.88
C THR A 115 -3.87 -12.29 6.64
N SER A 116 -4.96 -12.65 5.95
CA SER A 116 -5.96 -13.60 6.44
C SER A 116 -5.42 -14.96 6.86
N GLU A 117 -4.27 -15.38 6.32
CA GLU A 117 -3.60 -16.64 6.69
C GLU A 117 -2.61 -16.44 7.84
N SER A 118 -1.85 -15.34 7.86
CA SER A 118 -0.89 -15.10 8.96
C SER A 118 -1.60 -14.75 10.27
N GLN A 119 -2.71 -14.01 10.18
CA GLN A 119 -3.48 -13.42 11.27
C GLN A 119 -2.64 -12.66 12.32
N ARG A 120 -1.42 -12.27 11.93
CA ARG A 120 -0.42 -11.59 12.73
C ARG A 120 0.29 -10.54 11.88
N VAL A 121 0.55 -9.37 12.47
CA VAL A 121 1.42 -8.36 11.86
C VAL A 121 2.87 -8.83 11.95
N GLU A 122 3.52 -8.96 10.79
CA GLU A 122 4.92 -9.35 10.67
C GLU A 122 5.74 -8.13 10.20
N PRO A 123 6.82 -7.75 10.89
CA PRO A 123 7.74 -6.73 10.40
C PRO A 123 8.44 -7.22 9.13
N ARG A 124 8.67 -6.31 8.18
CA ARG A 124 9.33 -6.62 6.90
C ARG A 124 10.66 -5.91 6.70
N SER A 125 10.85 -4.77 7.36
CA SER A 125 12.14 -4.09 7.45
C SER A 125 12.83 -4.42 8.78
N VAL A 126 14.12 -4.76 8.74
CA VAL A 126 14.95 -5.06 9.92
C VAL A 126 14.96 -3.90 10.92
N TRP A 127 15.03 -2.66 10.44
CA TRP A 127 15.07 -1.47 11.27
C TRP A 127 13.77 -1.23 12.06
N MET A 128 12.59 -1.57 11.52
CA MET A 128 11.34 -1.57 12.33
C MET A 128 11.36 -2.66 13.39
N ALA A 129 11.77 -3.88 13.02
CA ALA A 129 11.80 -5.01 13.94
C ALA A 129 12.73 -4.82 15.15
N GLN A 130 13.76 -3.95 15.01
CA GLN A 130 14.75 -3.67 16.05
C GLN A 130 14.42 -2.45 16.92
N ASN A 131 13.65 -1.48 16.41
CA ASN A 131 13.43 -0.19 17.08
C ASN A 131 12.00 0.02 17.60
N GLU A 132 11.00 -0.67 17.05
CA GLU A 132 9.62 -0.62 17.57
C GLU A 132 9.43 -1.63 18.70
N ASP A 133 8.69 -1.23 19.74
CA ASP A 133 8.42 -2.04 20.92
C ASP A 133 7.26 -3.04 20.74
N PRO A 134 7.06 -4.01 21.66
CA PRO A 134 5.95 -4.95 21.59
C PRO A 134 4.56 -4.28 21.63
N GLU A 135 4.39 -3.14 22.32
CA GLU A 135 3.10 -2.44 22.43
C GLU A 135 2.68 -1.87 21.07
N PHE A 136 3.62 -1.33 20.30
CA PHE A 136 3.39 -0.93 18.90
C PHE A 136 2.92 -2.12 18.05
N TRP A 137 3.57 -3.28 18.14
CA TRP A 137 3.21 -4.45 17.35
C TRP A 137 1.85 -5.04 17.75
N ASP A 138 1.54 -5.12 19.04
CA ASP A 138 0.23 -5.53 19.56
C ASP A 138 -0.87 -4.55 19.13
N PHE A 139 -0.60 -3.24 19.16
CA PHE A 139 -1.49 -2.22 18.64
C PHE A 139 -1.75 -2.38 17.13
N GLN A 140 -0.70 -2.57 16.31
CA GLN A 140 -0.88 -2.82 14.88
C GLN A 140 -1.69 -4.10 14.62
N ASN A 141 -1.50 -5.13 15.44
CA ASN A 141 -2.20 -6.40 15.33
C ASN A 141 -3.70 -6.30 15.68
N PHE A 142 -4.02 -5.59 16.77
CA PHE A 142 -5.39 -5.26 17.16
C PHE A 142 -6.14 -4.55 16.02
N TRP A 143 -5.52 -3.55 15.38
CA TRP A 143 -6.14 -2.88 14.23
C TRP A 143 -6.28 -3.79 13.02
N ALA A 144 -5.26 -4.59 12.70
CA ALA A 144 -5.33 -5.47 11.55
C ALA A 144 -6.50 -6.47 11.66
N GLN A 145 -6.71 -7.06 12.84
CA GLN A 145 -7.83 -7.96 13.14
C GLN A 145 -9.19 -7.23 13.11
N ARG A 146 -9.28 -6.02 13.69
CA ARG A 146 -10.53 -5.24 13.72
C ARG A 146 -10.95 -4.78 12.31
N TRP A 147 -10.00 -4.37 11.48
CA TRP A 147 -10.23 -4.07 10.06
C TRP A 147 -10.61 -5.33 9.26
N GLN A 148 -9.94 -6.47 9.48
CA GLN A 148 -10.30 -7.74 8.83
C GLN A 148 -11.78 -8.08 9.08
N ALA A 149 -12.22 -8.01 10.33
CA ALA A 149 -13.61 -8.29 10.69
C ALA A 149 -14.62 -7.33 10.03
N TRP A 150 -14.26 -6.05 9.90
CA TRP A 150 -15.09 -5.04 9.22
C TRP A 150 -15.19 -5.25 7.71
N PHE A 151 -14.05 -5.52 7.05
CA PHE A 151 -14.02 -5.74 5.60
C PHE A 151 -14.80 -6.99 5.19
N ASN A 152 -14.83 -8.03 6.03
CA ASN A 152 -15.66 -9.22 5.83
C ASN A 152 -17.18 -8.88 5.75
N ALA A 153 -17.66 -7.97 6.60
CA ALA A 153 -19.04 -7.47 6.52
C ALA A 153 -19.26 -6.55 5.31
N SER A 154 -18.24 -5.76 4.97
CA SER A 154 -18.29 -4.77 3.89
C SER A 154 -18.40 -5.41 2.50
N LEU A 155 -17.71 -6.54 2.24
CA LEU A 155 -17.80 -7.28 0.97
C LEU A 155 -19.24 -7.64 0.59
N ASN A 156 -19.98 -8.24 1.52
CA ASN A 156 -21.38 -8.61 1.29
C ASN A 156 -22.25 -7.37 1.11
N THR A 157 -22.04 -6.34 1.93
CA THR A 157 -22.88 -5.13 1.91
C THR A 157 -22.70 -4.32 0.63
N LEU A 158 -21.48 -4.22 0.09
CA LEU A 158 -21.24 -3.53 -1.19
C LEU A 158 -21.81 -4.32 -2.37
N ARG A 159 -21.65 -5.65 -2.41
CA ARG A 159 -22.26 -6.50 -3.44
C ARG A 159 -23.78 -6.33 -3.48
N GLU A 160 -24.44 -6.30 -2.32
CA GLU A 160 -25.88 -6.05 -2.21
C GLU A 160 -26.26 -4.62 -2.62
N LEU A 161 -25.49 -3.61 -2.18
CA LEU A 161 -25.70 -2.20 -2.53
C LEU A 161 -25.72 -1.95 -4.05
N TYR A 162 -24.86 -2.64 -4.80
CA TYR A 162 -24.77 -2.56 -6.26
C TYR A 162 -25.60 -3.63 -7.00
N ASN A 163 -26.34 -4.49 -6.28
CA ASN A 163 -27.12 -5.61 -6.84
C ASN A 163 -26.27 -6.55 -7.74
N GLN A 164 -25.01 -6.78 -7.36
CA GLN A 164 -24.09 -7.65 -8.10
C GLN A 164 -24.32 -9.13 -7.78
N SER A 165 -24.04 -10.00 -8.74
CA SER A 165 -24.06 -11.46 -8.57
C SER A 165 -22.88 -11.95 -7.73
N GLU A 166 -22.77 -13.27 -7.56
CA GLU A 166 -21.48 -13.86 -7.18
C GLU A 166 -20.42 -13.60 -8.26
N GLY A 167 -19.16 -13.50 -7.84
CA GLY A 167 -18.02 -13.18 -8.69
C GLY A 167 -16.86 -12.53 -7.90
N PHE A 168 -15.76 -12.27 -8.62
CA PHE A 168 -14.61 -11.54 -8.11
C PHE A 168 -14.94 -10.05 -7.91
N HIS A 169 -14.86 -9.59 -6.67
CA HIS A 169 -14.96 -8.21 -6.25
C HIS A 169 -13.75 -7.83 -5.41
N ILE A 170 -13.35 -6.56 -5.47
CA ILE A 170 -12.19 -6.05 -4.73
C ILE A 170 -12.52 -4.75 -4.02
N ILE A 171 -12.21 -4.68 -2.72
CA ILE A 171 -12.21 -3.44 -1.93
C ILE A 171 -10.76 -3.08 -1.64
N GLN A 172 -10.36 -1.83 -1.87
CA GLN A 172 -9.04 -1.35 -1.47
C GLN A 172 -9.16 -0.01 -0.77
N MET A 173 -8.53 0.08 0.39
CA MET A 173 -8.46 1.27 1.23
C MET A 173 -7.01 1.68 1.37
N ILE A 174 -6.71 2.95 1.11
CA ILE A 174 -5.40 3.55 1.37
C ILE A 174 -5.54 4.66 2.40
N THR A 175 -4.72 4.59 3.44
CA THR A 175 -4.54 5.69 4.40
C THR A 175 -3.09 6.07 4.50
N GLY A 176 -2.81 7.35 4.73
CA GLY A 176 -1.42 7.77 4.83
C GLY A 176 -1.25 9.23 5.13
N CYS A 177 0.01 9.61 5.22
CA CYS A 177 0.46 10.97 5.43
C CYS A 177 1.79 11.20 4.73
N ASP A 178 1.99 12.43 4.30
CA ASP A 178 3.23 12.88 3.69
C ASP A 178 3.83 14.02 4.55
N LEU A 179 5.16 14.10 4.57
CA LEU A 179 5.96 15.09 5.28
C LEU A 179 7.00 15.66 4.31
N ARG A 180 6.92 16.96 4.05
CA ARG A 180 7.87 17.69 3.19
C ARG A 180 9.06 18.24 3.99
N GLU A 181 10.16 18.55 3.31
CA GLU A 181 11.35 19.22 3.87
C GLU A 181 11.04 20.55 4.59
N ASP A 182 10.00 21.28 4.18
CA ASP A 182 9.51 22.52 4.83
C ASP A 182 8.63 22.24 6.08
N ASN A 183 8.50 20.98 6.50
CA ASN A 183 7.57 20.48 7.51
C ASN A 183 6.08 20.59 7.15
N THR A 184 5.71 20.94 5.91
CA THR A 184 4.31 20.84 5.46
C THR A 184 3.88 19.38 5.50
N THR A 185 2.75 19.12 6.15
CA THR A 185 2.16 17.78 6.26
C THR A 185 0.89 17.65 5.45
N TRP A 186 0.70 16.46 4.87
CA TRP A 186 -0.55 16.07 4.22
C TRP A 186 -1.05 14.76 4.84
N GLY A 187 -2.35 14.51 4.77
CA GLY A 187 -2.95 13.30 5.32
C GLY A 187 -4.22 12.94 4.56
N PHE A 188 -4.35 11.67 4.19
CA PHE A 188 -5.40 11.19 3.29
C PHE A 188 -5.98 9.84 3.71
N TYR A 189 -7.23 9.63 3.33
CA TYR A 189 -7.94 8.36 3.32
C TYR A 189 -8.68 8.28 1.99
N GLN A 190 -8.62 7.14 1.32
CA GLN A 190 -9.40 6.85 0.12
C GLN A 190 -9.76 5.36 0.04
N ASP A 191 -11.03 5.09 -0.23
CA ASP A 191 -11.58 3.77 -0.52
C ASP A 191 -11.92 3.64 -2.01
N SER A 192 -11.83 2.41 -2.50
CA SER A 192 -12.19 2.01 -3.84
C SER A 192 -12.93 0.67 -3.83
N TYR A 193 -13.82 0.48 -4.80
CA TYR A 193 -14.56 -0.76 -5.04
C TYR A 193 -14.49 -1.13 -6.52
N ASP A 194 -14.20 -2.40 -6.82
CA ASP A 194 -14.00 -2.94 -8.16
C ASP A 194 -13.07 -2.09 -9.05
N GLY A 195 -11.99 -1.58 -8.43
CA GLY A 195 -10.95 -0.76 -9.06
C GLY A 195 -11.35 0.69 -9.34
N ARG A 196 -12.48 1.17 -8.82
CA ARG A 196 -12.97 2.55 -8.98
C ARG A 196 -13.02 3.26 -7.64
N ASP A 197 -12.78 4.57 -7.65
CA ASP A 197 -12.95 5.41 -6.47
C ASP A 197 -14.34 5.25 -5.86
N PHE A 198 -14.42 5.24 -4.53
CA PHE A 198 -15.65 5.08 -3.77
C PHE A 198 -15.85 6.23 -2.79
N LEU A 199 -14.97 6.36 -1.78
CA LEU A 199 -15.03 7.42 -0.77
C LEU A 199 -13.66 8.04 -0.50
N THR A 200 -13.58 9.37 -0.46
CA THR A 200 -12.35 10.11 -0.14
C THR A 200 -12.58 11.04 1.05
N PHE A 201 -11.65 11.07 2.01
CA PHE A 201 -11.73 12.00 3.14
C PHE A 201 -10.95 13.28 2.89
N HIS A 202 -11.65 14.43 2.98
CA HIS A 202 -11.03 15.74 2.96
C HIS A 202 -10.82 16.21 4.41
N LYS A 203 -9.59 16.13 4.89
CA LYS A 203 -9.20 16.37 6.30
C LYS A 203 -9.38 17.82 6.75
N GLU A 204 -9.26 18.76 5.82
CA GLU A 204 -9.30 20.21 6.04
C GLU A 204 -10.74 20.68 6.26
N THR A 205 -11.66 20.20 5.43
CA THR A 205 -13.10 20.48 5.51
C THR A 205 -13.85 19.49 6.41
N MET A 206 -13.19 18.41 6.85
CA MET A 206 -13.79 17.28 7.58
C MET A 206 -15.01 16.69 6.85
N THR A 207 -14.89 16.47 5.54
CA THR A 207 -15.98 15.97 4.69
C THR A 207 -15.58 14.74 3.90
N TRP A 208 -16.51 13.80 3.75
CA TRP A 208 -16.40 12.73 2.77
C TRP A 208 -16.85 13.20 1.38
N VAL A 209 -16.14 12.77 0.34
CA VAL A 209 -16.56 12.88 -1.06
C VAL A 209 -16.91 11.49 -1.56
N ALA A 210 -18.11 11.34 -2.12
CA ALA A 210 -18.61 10.09 -2.70
C ALA A 210 -18.46 10.14 -4.22
N ALA A 211 -17.86 9.10 -4.80
CA ALA A 211 -17.59 9.03 -6.24
C ALA A 211 -18.85 8.70 -7.08
N ASP A 212 -19.80 7.94 -6.52
CA ASP A 212 -21.03 7.54 -7.20
C ASP A 212 -22.26 7.51 -6.27
N ILE A 213 -23.40 7.02 -6.80
CA ILE A 213 -24.68 6.94 -6.09
C ILE A 213 -24.66 5.89 -4.96
N GLY A 214 -23.94 4.78 -5.12
CA GLY A 214 -23.75 3.79 -4.06
C GLY A 214 -22.93 4.37 -2.90
N ALA A 215 -21.80 5.00 -3.23
CA ALA A 215 -20.98 5.72 -2.28
C ALA A 215 -21.74 6.82 -1.53
N GLN A 216 -22.72 7.50 -2.16
CA GLN A 216 -23.56 8.48 -1.46
C GLN A 216 -24.41 7.86 -0.34
N ILE A 217 -24.85 6.60 -0.47
CA ILE A 217 -25.62 5.90 0.57
C ILE A 217 -24.71 5.64 1.77
N THR A 218 -23.49 5.12 1.54
CA THR A 218 -22.48 4.92 2.58
C THR A 218 -22.08 6.25 3.23
N LYS A 219 -21.81 7.29 2.43
CA LYS A 219 -21.52 8.65 2.92
C LYS A 219 -22.59 9.14 3.88
N ARG A 220 -23.88 9.07 3.54
CA ARG A 220 -24.97 9.54 4.40
C ARG A 220 -25.05 8.80 5.74
N ARG A 221 -24.60 7.55 5.78
CA ARG A 221 -24.48 6.79 7.04
C ARG A 221 -23.31 7.32 7.89
N TRP A 222 -22.17 7.61 7.27
CA TRP A 222 -21.00 8.18 7.95
C TRP A 222 -21.26 9.64 8.35
N ASP A 223 -22.07 10.40 7.60
CA ASP A 223 -22.61 11.74 7.92
C ASP A 223 -23.40 11.78 9.24
N ALA A 224 -23.96 10.65 9.68
CA ALA A 224 -24.66 10.54 10.96
C ALA A 224 -23.72 10.25 12.15
N GLU A 225 -22.50 9.76 11.90
CA GLU A 225 -21.56 9.29 12.93
C GLU A 225 -20.44 10.33 13.15
N ILE A 226 -20.82 11.49 13.71
CA ILE A 226 -19.99 12.71 13.90
C ILE A 226 -18.61 12.43 14.54
N GLY A 227 -18.49 11.40 15.38
CA GLY A 227 -17.23 11.04 16.04
C GLY A 227 -16.10 10.59 15.10
N ASP A 228 -16.43 10.01 13.94
CA ASP A 228 -15.45 9.40 13.04
C ASP A 228 -14.59 10.44 12.31
N TYR A 229 -15.15 11.60 11.99
CA TYR A 229 -14.44 12.72 11.35
C TYR A 229 -13.27 13.23 12.21
N GLN A 230 -13.57 13.52 13.48
CA GLN A 230 -12.58 13.95 14.46
C GLN A 230 -11.59 12.84 14.77
N HIS A 231 -12.01 11.58 14.63
CA HIS A 231 -11.11 10.46 14.78
C HIS A 231 -10.10 10.38 13.64
N TRP A 232 -10.56 10.37 12.38
CA TRP A 232 -9.69 10.33 11.20
C TRP A 232 -8.73 11.51 11.12
N LYS A 233 -9.21 12.73 11.41
CA LYS A 233 -8.34 13.91 11.47
C LYS A 233 -7.19 13.73 12.48
N ARG A 234 -7.48 13.29 13.70
CA ARG A 234 -6.45 12.99 14.73
C ARG A 234 -5.52 11.85 14.34
N TYR A 235 -6.02 10.78 13.71
CA TYR A 235 -5.16 9.72 13.19
C TYR A 235 -4.12 10.27 12.19
N LEU A 236 -4.59 11.08 11.24
CA LEU A 236 -3.74 11.62 10.17
C LEU A 236 -2.73 12.67 10.69
N GLU A 237 -3.13 13.51 11.65
CA GLU A 237 -2.30 14.60 12.19
C GLU A 237 -1.43 14.17 13.38
N GLU A 238 -1.98 13.44 14.36
CA GLU A 238 -1.36 13.14 15.65
C GLU A 238 -0.73 11.74 15.74
N ARG A 239 -1.01 10.82 14.81
CA ARG A 239 -0.44 9.45 14.82
C ARG A 239 0.41 9.15 13.60
N CYS A 240 -0.09 9.43 12.39
CA CYS A 240 0.61 9.09 11.17
C CYS A 240 1.94 9.86 11.04
N ILE A 241 1.93 11.18 11.25
CA ILE A 241 3.14 12.02 11.14
C ILE A 241 4.20 11.66 12.19
N PRO A 242 3.88 11.46 13.49
CA PRO A 242 4.87 10.96 14.45
C PRO A 242 5.46 9.59 14.10
N TRP A 243 4.64 8.61 13.68
CA TRP A 243 5.17 7.31 13.26
C TRP A 243 6.05 7.40 12.02
N LEU A 244 5.71 8.26 11.04
CA LEU A 244 6.57 8.54 9.90
C LEU A 244 7.92 9.10 10.37
N ARG A 245 7.94 10.10 11.26
CA ARG A 245 9.18 10.66 11.82
C ARG A 245 10.04 9.61 12.55
N SER A 246 9.44 8.76 13.38
CA SER A 246 10.17 7.66 14.04
C SER A 246 10.73 6.67 13.01
N SER A 247 9.92 6.25 12.03
CA SER A 247 10.34 5.35 10.96
C SER A 247 11.49 5.91 10.13
N LEU A 248 11.52 7.23 9.88
CA LEU A 248 12.61 7.89 9.15
C LEU A 248 13.93 7.91 9.93
N GLU A 249 13.89 8.01 11.27
CA GLU A 249 15.10 7.93 12.10
C GLU A 249 15.56 6.47 12.25
N TYR A 250 14.65 5.52 12.47
CA TYR A 250 14.98 4.08 12.52
C TYR A 250 15.57 3.58 11.19
N GLY A 251 14.93 3.96 10.08
CA GLY A 251 15.31 3.55 8.73
C GLY A 251 16.41 4.37 8.08
N LYS A 252 16.99 5.36 8.77
CA LYS A 252 17.86 6.41 8.22
C LYS A 252 18.95 5.91 7.26
N GLU A 253 19.70 4.88 7.64
CA GLU A 253 20.78 4.30 6.80
C GLU A 253 20.29 3.59 5.52
N THR A 254 19.01 3.25 5.48
CA THR A 254 18.33 2.61 4.35
C THR A 254 17.58 3.63 3.51
N LEU A 255 16.72 4.43 4.15
CA LEU A 255 15.82 5.40 3.53
C LEU A 255 16.57 6.66 3.06
N GLN A 256 17.52 7.17 3.85
CA GLN A 256 18.33 8.34 3.51
C GLN A 256 19.63 7.95 2.80
N ARG A 257 19.68 6.78 2.14
CA ARG A 257 20.77 6.40 1.22
C ARG A 257 20.70 7.20 -0.10
N LYS A 258 20.41 8.51 -0.03
CA LYS A 258 20.73 9.47 -1.07
C LYS A 258 22.24 9.36 -1.29
N GLY A 259 22.63 8.81 -2.43
CA GLY A 259 24.03 8.77 -2.79
C GLY A 259 24.62 10.16 -2.82
N LYS A 260 25.82 10.34 -2.26
CA LYS A 260 26.61 11.54 -2.55
C LYS A 260 26.87 11.54 -4.06
N MET A 261 26.19 12.46 -4.75
CA MET A 261 26.30 12.72 -6.18
C MET A 261 27.63 13.44 -6.46
N GLY A 262 28.73 12.70 -6.25
CA GLY A 262 30.10 13.13 -6.43
C GLY A 262 30.89 12.03 -7.13
N ASP A 263 31.18 12.24 -8.41
CA ASP A 263 32.09 11.49 -9.29
C ASP A 263 31.94 9.96 -9.37
N LYS A 264 30.84 9.39 -8.86
CA LYS A 264 30.45 8.00 -9.11
C LYS A 264 28.97 7.90 -9.45
N PRO A 265 28.59 7.08 -10.46
CA PRO A 265 27.19 6.79 -10.72
C PRO A 265 26.59 6.10 -9.48
N HIS A 266 25.48 6.65 -8.99
CA HIS A 266 24.57 6.15 -7.95
C HIS A 266 25.10 4.98 -7.08
N PRO A 267 25.40 5.16 -5.77
CA PRO A 267 25.80 4.05 -4.91
C PRO A 267 24.68 3.01 -4.79
N GLY A 268 24.93 1.84 -5.37
CA GLY A 268 23.96 0.73 -5.55
C GLY A 268 23.54 0.53 -7.01
N GLY A 269 23.52 1.59 -7.80
CA GLY A 269 23.12 1.57 -9.21
C GLY A 269 24.23 1.02 -10.13
N HIS A 270 24.15 -0.25 -10.48
CA HIS A 270 24.91 -0.81 -11.59
C HIS A 270 24.19 -0.53 -12.90
N TYR A 271 24.86 0.12 -13.84
CA TYR A 271 24.38 0.25 -15.22
C TYR A 271 25.19 -0.62 -16.19
N LYS A 272 24.51 -1.11 -17.24
CA LYS A 272 25.11 -1.85 -18.33
C LYS A 272 24.58 -1.32 -19.66
N VAL A 273 25.47 -0.73 -20.45
CA VAL A 273 25.19 -0.39 -21.85
C VAL A 273 25.42 -1.62 -22.73
N SER A 274 24.51 -1.79 -23.69
CA SER A 274 24.56 -2.81 -24.73
C SER A 274 23.98 -2.23 -26.01
N ASP A 275 24.36 -2.81 -27.15
CA ASP A 275 23.78 -2.44 -28.44
C ASP A 275 23.40 -3.66 -29.26
N ARG A 276 22.38 -3.49 -30.10
CA ARG A 276 21.88 -4.52 -31.00
C ARG A 276 21.59 -3.91 -32.37
N SER A 277 22.01 -4.58 -33.43
CA SER A 277 21.61 -4.22 -34.80
C SER A 277 20.10 -4.45 -34.96
N SER A 278 19.38 -3.39 -35.35
CA SER A 278 17.96 -3.43 -35.71
C SER A 278 17.80 -3.80 -37.19
N HIS A 279 16.56 -4.09 -37.61
CA HIS A 279 16.27 -4.59 -38.95
C HIS A 279 16.55 -3.56 -40.06
N ASP A 280 16.45 -2.26 -39.75
CA ASP A 280 16.53 -1.16 -40.73
C ASP A 280 17.93 -0.52 -40.85
N ARG A 281 19.00 -1.29 -40.60
CA ARG A 281 20.41 -0.83 -40.51
C ARG A 281 20.71 0.17 -39.39
N LEU A 282 19.71 0.47 -38.55
CA LEU A 282 19.89 1.21 -37.30
C LEU A 282 20.51 0.32 -36.22
N THR A 283 21.11 0.94 -35.21
CA THR A 283 21.53 0.27 -33.98
C THR A 283 20.64 0.74 -32.84
N THR A 284 20.00 -0.19 -32.15
CA THR A 284 19.34 0.09 -30.88
C THR A 284 20.40 0.08 -29.78
N LEU A 285 20.65 1.23 -29.17
CA LEU A 285 21.34 1.32 -27.88
C LEU A 285 20.36 0.99 -26.76
N SER A 286 20.84 0.28 -25.74
CA SER A 286 20.07 -0.04 -24.54
C SER A 286 20.97 0.08 -23.31
N CYS A 287 20.55 0.91 -22.36
CA CYS A 287 21.15 0.95 -21.03
C CYS A 287 20.16 0.33 -20.03
N LYS A 288 20.58 -0.73 -19.34
CA LYS A 288 19.91 -1.21 -18.13
C LYS A 288 20.54 -0.55 -16.93
N VAL A 289 19.75 0.02 -16.03
CA VAL A 289 20.18 0.46 -14.69
C VAL A 289 19.46 -0.39 -13.65
N SER A 290 20.15 -0.83 -12.59
CA SER A 290 19.60 -1.74 -11.57
C SER A 290 20.30 -1.60 -10.22
N GLY A 291 19.57 -1.85 -9.14
CA GLY A 291 20.08 -1.77 -7.76
C GLY A 291 19.98 -0.36 -7.15
N PHE A 292 19.28 0.57 -7.81
CA PHE A 292 19.11 1.93 -7.31
C PHE A 292 17.94 2.03 -6.32
N TYR A 293 18.11 2.90 -5.34
CA TYR A 293 17.09 3.38 -4.40
C TYR A 293 17.49 4.82 -4.00
N PRO A 294 16.57 5.79 -3.85
CA PRO A 294 15.10 5.71 -3.96
C PRO A 294 14.61 5.40 -5.39
N ARG A 295 13.29 5.32 -5.57
CA ARG A 295 12.66 5.01 -6.86
C ARG A 295 12.98 6.03 -7.95
N ASP A 296 13.13 7.29 -7.57
CA ASP A 296 13.30 8.38 -8.53
C ASP A 296 14.74 8.42 -9.06
N ILE A 297 14.85 8.26 -10.38
CA ILE A 297 16.09 8.40 -11.14
C ILE A 297 15.77 9.05 -12.49
N THR A 298 16.70 9.83 -13.01
CA THR A 298 16.70 10.25 -14.42
C THR A 298 17.86 9.56 -15.10
N VAL A 299 17.64 8.96 -16.26
CA VAL A 299 18.66 8.27 -17.06
C VAL A 299 18.56 8.79 -18.49
N THR A 300 19.62 9.39 -19.01
CA THR A 300 19.57 10.18 -20.26
C THR A 300 20.68 9.78 -21.22
N TRP A 301 20.32 9.57 -22.49
CA TRP A 301 21.30 9.48 -23.56
C TRP A 301 21.81 10.87 -23.92
N LEU A 302 23.13 11.05 -23.91
CA LEU A 302 23.82 12.25 -24.38
C LEU A 302 24.43 12.01 -25.76
N LYS A 303 24.32 12.98 -26.67
CA LYS A 303 25.00 13.01 -27.96
C LYS A 303 25.91 14.24 -28.00
N ASN A 304 27.23 14.03 -28.09
CA ASN A 304 28.24 15.11 -27.94
C ASN A 304 28.10 15.93 -26.63
N GLY A 305 27.50 15.36 -25.59
CA GLY A 305 27.20 16.04 -24.32
C GLY A 305 25.82 16.71 -24.25
N GLU A 306 25.07 16.78 -25.35
CA GLU A 306 23.69 17.30 -25.35
C GLU A 306 22.68 16.19 -25.04
N SER A 307 21.69 16.49 -24.19
CA SER A 307 20.59 15.58 -23.87
C SER A 307 19.76 15.20 -25.11
N ARG A 308 19.41 13.92 -25.20
CA ARG A 308 18.52 13.33 -26.21
C ARG A 308 17.29 12.70 -25.56
N GLN A 309 16.78 13.31 -24.49
CA GLN A 309 15.65 12.81 -23.70
C GLN A 309 14.38 12.59 -24.55
N GLN A 310 14.09 13.45 -25.53
CA GLN A 310 12.93 13.29 -26.44
C GLN A 310 13.06 12.11 -27.42
N GLU A 311 14.29 11.68 -27.72
CA GLU A 311 14.60 10.54 -28.58
C GLU A 311 14.78 9.23 -27.77
N THR A 312 14.67 9.31 -26.43
CA THR A 312 14.90 8.19 -25.50
C THR A 312 13.58 7.51 -25.15
N TYR A 313 13.49 6.21 -25.40
CA TYR A 313 12.37 5.39 -24.95
C TYR A 313 12.69 4.75 -23.59
N SER A 314 11.69 4.61 -22.73
CA SER A 314 11.81 3.88 -21.46
C SER A 314 10.55 3.03 -21.20
N GLU A 315 10.76 1.83 -20.67
CA GLU A 315 9.68 0.94 -20.21
C GLU A 315 9.24 1.25 -18.75
N GLY A 316 9.76 2.34 -18.17
CA GLY A 316 9.48 2.76 -16.80
C GLY A 316 10.39 2.09 -15.77
N ILE A 317 10.01 2.22 -14.49
CA ILE A 317 10.79 1.79 -13.33
C ILE A 317 10.08 0.62 -12.65
N LEU A 318 10.75 -0.53 -12.59
CA LEU A 318 10.25 -1.78 -12.02
C LEU A 318 10.97 -2.10 -10.70
N PRO A 319 10.29 -2.70 -9.71
CA PRO A 319 10.94 -3.21 -8.50
C PRO A 319 11.83 -4.42 -8.82
N SER A 320 12.93 -4.56 -8.09
CA SER A 320 13.85 -5.71 -8.17
C SER A 320 13.46 -6.86 -7.22
N GLY A 321 12.61 -6.60 -6.22
CA GLY A 321 12.16 -7.57 -5.21
C GLY A 321 13.01 -7.62 -3.93
N ASP A 322 14.14 -6.91 -3.89
CA ASP A 322 15.07 -6.78 -2.75
C ASP A 322 15.00 -5.41 -2.05
N GLY A 323 13.97 -4.61 -2.37
CA GLY A 323 13.85 -3.21 -1.95
C GLY A 323 14.53 -2.19 -2.87
N THR A 324 15.19 -2.62 -3.95
CA THR A 324 15.74 -1.75 -5.00
C THR A 324 14.88 -1.74 -6.27
N TYR A 325 15.27 -0.88 -7.21
CA TYR A 325 14.63 -0.70 -8.51
C TYR A 325 15.57 -1.01 -9.69
N GLN A 326 14.95 -1.19 -10.86
CA GLN A 326 15.60 -1.34 -12.16
C GLN A 326 14.79 -0.63 -13.25
N THR A 327 15.49 -0.14 -14.27
CA THR A 327 14.89 0.49 -15.46
C THR A 327 15.75 0.23 -16.70
N TRP A 328 15.15 0.43 -17.86
CA TRP A 328 15.82 0.38 -19.15
C TRP A 328 15.50 1.66 -19.92
N VAL A 329 16.52 2.21 -20.57
CA VAL A 329 16.36 3.27 -21.57
C VAL A 329 16.99 2.84 -22.89
N THR A 330 16.25 3.00 -23.98
CA THR A 330 16.68 2.61 -25.33
C THR A 330 16.58 3.78 -26.29
N MET A 331 17.35 3.68 -27.38
CA MET A 331 17.38 4.69 -28.45
C MET A 331 17.83 4.02 -29.75
N GLU A 332 17.21 4.36 -30.87
CA GLU A 332 17.71 3.96 -32.18
C GLU A 332 18.61 5.05 -32.79
N ILE A 333 19.76 4.63 -33.35
CA ILE A 333 20.75 5.53 -33.95
C ILE A 333 21.28 5.00 -35.28
N ASP A 334 21.82 5.89 -36.13
CA ASP A 334 22.77 5.47 -37.18
C ASP A 334 24.05 4.91 -36.49
N PRO A 335 24.52 3.70 -36.83
CA PRO A 335 25.75 3.13 -36.27
C PRO A 335 26.96 4.08 -36.31
N LYS A 336 27.05 4.98 -37.30
CA LYS A 336 28.13 5.98 -37.45
C LYS A 336 28.17 6.99 -36.31
N ILE A 337 27.05 7.28 -35.66
CA ILE A 337 27.00 8.25 -34.54
C ILE A 337 27.24 7.61 -33.17
N LYS A 338 27.32 6.28 -33.07
CA LYS A 338 27.51 5.53 -31.81
C LYS A 338 28.66 6.05 -30.96
N ARG A 339 29.79 6.44 -31.57
CA ARG A 339 30.97 6.98 -30.87
C ARG A 339 30.75 8.32 -30.16
N PHE A 340 29.67 9.02 -30.49
CA PHE A 340 29.28 10.30 -29.90
C PHE A 340 28.24 10.14 -28.79
N MET A 341 27.74 8.92 -28.57
CA MET A 341 26.70 8.62 -27.57
C MET A 341 27.33 8.27 -26.22
N ARG A 342 26.75 8.77 -25.13
CA ARG A 342 27.06 8.43 -23.74
C ARG A 342 25.78 8.33 -22.93
N ILE A 343 25.85 7.68 -21.77
CA ILE A 343 24.76 7.66 -20.79
C ILE A 343 25.14 8.57 -19.61
N ASP A 344 24.15 9.23 -19.04
CA ASP A 344 24.17 10.00 -17.79
C ASP A 344 23.06 9.46 -16.86
#